data_AF-A0A528EUR6-F1
#
_entry.id   AF-A0A528EUR6-F1
#
_cell.length_a   1.000
_cell.length_b   1.000
_cell.length_c   1.000
_cell.angle_alpha   90.00
_cell.angle_beta   90.00
_cell.angle_gamma   90.00
#
_symmetry.space_group_name_H-M   'P 1'
#
loop_
_entity.id
_entity.type
_entity.pdbx_description
1 polymer ?
#
loop_
_entity_poly.entity_id
_entity_poly.type
_entity_poly.pdbx_seq_one_letter_code
_entity_poly.pdbx_strand_id
1 'polypeptide(L)'
;IENGAYVVAAAQGGLHEDGRETYGHSLIVDPWGRIVAEAAHDEPAVIIAEIDPAQSVAARKKIPNLKNSRDFAVNDTPVEAQSLRGAAS
;
A
#
# COMPACT_ATOMS: atom_id res chain seq x y z
N ILE A 1 8.54 -0.76 4.69
CA ILE A 1 9.60 -1.09 5.70
C ILE A 1 9.60 -0.06 6.83
N GLU A 2 9.50 1.21 6.48
CA GLU A 2 9.50 2.42 7.29
C GLU A 2 8.61 2.33 8.53
N ASN A 3 7.45 1.69 8.48
CA ASN A 3 6.54 1.64 9.63
C ASN A 3 6.73 0.40 10.52
N GLY A 4 7.62 -0.53 10.15
CA GLY A 4 7.76 -1.83 10.82
C GLY A 4 6.42 -2.59 10.88
N ALA A 5 5.63 -2.52 9.82
CA ALA A 5 4.28 -3.05 9.73
C ALA A 5 4.19 -4.12 8.64
N TYR A 6 3.28 -5.07 8.82
CA TYR A 6 2.80 -5.87 7.71
C TYR A 6 2.03 -4.98 6.74
N VAL A 7 2.14 -5.28 5.45
CA VAL A 7 1.38 -4.61 4.38
C VAL A 7 0.60 -5.68 3.63
N VAL A 8 -0.71 -5.50 3.52
CA VAL A 8 -1.59 -6.31 2.66
C VAL A 8 -2.02 -5.42 1.52
N ALA A 9 -1.52 -5.69 0.32
CA ALA A 9 -1.76 -4.91 -0.88
C ALA A 9 -2.57 -5.75 -1.87
N ALA A 10 -3.89 -5.75 -1.72
CA ALA A 10 -4.78 -6.30 -2.74
C ALA A 10 -4.83 -5.36 -3.95
N ALA A 11 -4.77 -5.91 -5.15
CA ALA A 11 -4.70 -5.18 -6.39
C ALA A 11 -5.60 -5.83 -7.45
N GLN A 12 -6.17 -4.99 -8.33
CA GLN A 12 -6.79 -5.45 -9.57
C GLN A 12 -5.69 -5.84 -10.56
N GLY A 13 -5.94 -6.88 -11.35
CA GLY A 13 -5.05 -7.33 -12.41
C GLY A 13 -5.80 -7.59 -13.72
N GLY A 14 -5.05 -7.55 -14.81
CA GLY A 14 -5.50 -7.89 -16.15
C GLY A 14 -6.18 -6.73 -16.88
N LEU A 15 -6.84 -7.08 -17.98
CA LEU A 15 -7.59 -6.19 -18.85
C LEU A 15 -9.04 -6.04 -18.34
N HIS A 16 -9.46 -4.80 -18.13
CA HIS A 16 -10.81 -4.43 -17.71
C HIS A 16 -11.73 -4.24 -18.93
N GLU A 17 -13.05 -4.30 -18.71
CA GLU A 17 -14.06 -4.13 -19.77
C GLU A 17 -13.97 -2.78 -20.50
N ASP A 18 -13.45 -1.76 -19.81
CA ASP A 18 -13.23 -0.41 -20.37
C ASP A 18 -11.87 -0.25 -21.10
N GLY A 19 -11.13 -1.35 -21.26
CA GLY A 19 -9.85 -1.39 -21.95
C GLY A 19 -8.65 -0.94 -21.11
N ARG A 20 -8.83 -0.56 -19.84
CA ARG A 20 -7.70 -0.31 -18.93
C ARG A 20 -7.01 -1.62 -18.58
N GLU A 21 -5.70 -1.58 -18.40
CA GLU A 21 -4.92 -2.70 -17.90
C GLU A 21 -4.35 -2.35 -16.52
N THR A 22 -4.43 -3.29 -15.59
CA THR A 22 -3.90 -3.13 -14.23
C THR A 22 -2.90 -4.23 -13.92
N TYR A 23 -1.85 -3.88 -13.18
CA TYR A 23 -0.71 -4.76 -12.98
C TYR A 23 -1.04 -6.05 -12.23
N GLY A 24 -2.03 -6.07 -11.33
CA GLY A 24 -2.24 -7.21 -10.44
C GLY A 24 -1.15 -7.25 -9.37
N HIS A 25 -0.50 -8.40 -9.21
CA HIS A 25 0.53 -8.59 -8.20
C HIS A 25 0.06 -8.25 -6.79
N SER A 26 -1.14 -8.73 -6.42
CA SER A 26 -1.56 -8.67 -5.02
C SER A 26 -0.52 -9.35 -4.15
N LEU A 27 -0.10 -8.72 -3.05
CA LEU A 27 0.99 -9.25 -2.21
C LEU A 27 0.86 -8.88 -0.73
N ILE A 28 1.47 -9.69 0.12
CA ILE A 28 1.58 -9.50 1.57
C ILE A 28 3.06 -9.38 1.91
N VAL A 29 3.44 -8.33 2.64
CA VAL A 29 4.83 -8.04 3.04
C VAL A 29 4.98 -8.08 4.55
N ASP A 30 6.08 -8.64 5.05
CA ASP A 30 6.47 -8.60 6.45
C ASP A 30 7.03 -7.20 6.87
N PRO A 31 7.21 -6.95 8.18
CA PRO A 31 7.78 -5.71 8.69
C PRO A 31 9.20 -5.36 8.21
N TRP A 32 9.94 -6.35 7.69
CA TRP A 32 11.29 -6.20 7.14
C TRP A 32 11.32 -6.01 5.63
N GLY A 33 10.16 -6.00 4.97
CA GLY A 33 10.07 -5.83 3.52
C GLY A 33 10.12 -7.12 2.72
N ARG A 34 10.04 -8.30 3.36
CA ARG A 34 9.98 -9.57 2.65
C ARG A 34 8.57 -9.84 2.16
N ILE A 35 8.45 -10.26 0.91
CA ILE A 35 7.18 -10.77 0.37
C ILE A 35 6.93 -12.15 0.98
N VAL A 36 5.83 -12.29 1.73
CA VAL A 36 5.43 -13.54 2.39
C VAL A 36 4.32 -14.28 1.64
N ALA A 37 3.59 -13.58 0.77
CA ALA A 37 2.70 -14.17 -0.22
C ALA A 37 2.52 -13.19 -1.39
N GLU A 38 2.40 -13.69 -2.61
CA GLU A 38 2.18 -12.89 -3.82
C GLU A 38 1.42 -13.71 -4.87
N ALA A 39 0.44 -13.08 -5.51
CA ALA A 39 -0.13 -13.56 -6.76
C ALA A 39 0.74 -12.99 -7.87
N ALA A 40 1.79 -13.69 -8.28
CA ALA A 40 2.83 -13.19 -9.19
C ALA A 40 2.37 -13.17 -10.67
N HIS A 41 1.16 -12.68 -10.88
CA HIS A 41 0.46 -12.56 -12.14
C HIS A 41 -0.68 -11.52 -11.97
N ASP A 42 -1.43 -11.30 -13.03
CA ASP A 42 -2.52 -10.35 -13.11
C ASP A 42 -3.91 -11.01 -13.21
N GLU A 43 -3.96 -12.35 -13.26
CA GLU A 43 -5.20 -13.13 -13.19
C GLU A 43 -5.85 -13.15 -11.78
N PRO A 44 -7.17 -13.43 -11.66
CA PRO A 44 -7.84 -13.58 -10.37
C PRO A 44 -7.19 -14.64 -9.46
N ALA A 45 -6.89 -14.28 -8.22
CA ALA A 45 -6.30 -15.19 -7.24
C ALA A 45 -6.65 -14.84 -5.79
N VAL A 46 -6.42 -15.81 -4.90
CA VAL A 46 -6.41 -15.63 -3.45
C VAL A 46 -5.04 -16.01 -2.94
N ILE A 47 -4.44 -15.15 -2.13
CA ILE A 47 -3.17 -15.41 -1.47
C ILE A 47 -3.36 -15.43 0.04
N ILE A 48 -2.58 -16.25 0.73
CA ILE A 48 -2.69 -16.51 2.16
C ILE A 48 -1.29 -16.42 2.77
N ALA A 49 -1.18 -15.76 3.92
CA ALA A 49 0.03 -15.73 4.71
C ALA A 49 -0.32 -15.81 6.21
N GLU A 50 0.57 -16.43 6.99
CA GLU A 50 0.52 -16.36 8.44
C GLU A 50 1.12 -15.04 8.94
N ILE A 51 0.42 -14.38 9.87
CA ILE A 51 0.86 -13.10 10.44
C ILE A 51 1.17 -13.30 11.92
N ASP A 52 2.38 -12.92 12.32
CA ASP A 52 2.78 -12.80 13.72
C ASP A 52 2.97 -11.33 14.09
N PRO A 53 2.01 -10.70 14.80
CA PRO A 53 2.11 -9.31 15.23
C PRO A 53 3.34 -8.99 16.09
N ALA A 54 3.94 -9.99 16.75
CA ALA A 54 5.17 -9.79 17.53
C ALA A 54 6.35 -9.36 16.65
N GLN A 55 6.37 -9.75 15.37
CA GLN A 55 7.42 -9.34 14.43
C GLN A 55 7.40 -7.83 14.16
N SER A 56 6.21 -7.22 14.08
CA SER A 56 6.09 -5.75 13.95
C SER A 56 6.64 -5.02 15.18
N VAL A 57 6.35 -5.53 16.38
CA VAL A 57 6.89 -4.98 17.62
C VAL A 57 8.42 -5.11 17.64
N ALA A 58 8.95 -6.26 17.25
CA ALA A 58 10.39 -6.50 17.18
C ALA A 58 11.09 -5.59 16.15
N ALA A 59 10.49 -5.38 14.97
CA ALA A 59 11.02 -4.50 13.94
C ALA A 59 11.11 -3.05 14.43
N ARG A 60 10.03 -2.52 15.04
CA ARG A 60 10.01 -1.16 15.61
C ARG A 60 10.98 -0.97 16.78
N LYS A 61 11.33 -2.03 17.52
CA LYS A 61 12.39 -1.99 18.54
C LYS A 61 13.80 -1.92 17.95
N LYS A 62 14.04 -2.62 16.83
CA LYS A 62 15.33 -2.66 16.14
C LYS A 62 15.61 -1.35 15.40
N ILE A 63 14.61 -0.78 14.73
CA ILE A 63 14.71 0.52 14.03
C ILE A 63 13.63 1.45 14.58
N PRO A 64 13.93 2.26 15.61
CA PRO A 64 12.94 3.06 16.31
C PRO A 64 12.64 4.41 15.62
N ASN A 65 12.49 4.42 14.29
CA ASN A 65 12.31 5.65 13.53
C ASN A 65 11.02 6.42 13.92
N LEU A 66 9.94 5.72 14.28
CA LEU A 66 8.71 6.32 14.79
C LEU A 66 8.92 7.05 16.13
N LYS A 67 9.90 6.65 16.95
CA LYS A 67 10.25 7.40 18.16
C LYS A 67 10.98 8.71 17.84
N ASN A 68 11.62 8.77 16.68
CA ASN A 68 12.37 9.92 16.21
C ASN A 68 11.52 10.81 15.27
N SER A 69 10.23 10.52 15.09
CA SER A 69 9.36 11.34 14.25
C SER A 69 9.28 12.75 14.83
N ARG A 70 9.39 13.75 13.96
CA ARG A 70 9.20 15.15 14.34
C ARG A 70 7.77 15.56 14.04
N ASP A 71 7.21 16.38 14.92
CA ASP A 71 5.91 16.99 14.67
C ASP A 71 5.98 17.87 13.43
N PHE A 72 4.95 17.80 12.61
CA PHE A 72 4.75 18.66 11.46
C PHE A 72 3.28 19.07 11.40
N ALA A 73 3.04 20.25 10.83
CA ALA A 73 1.69 20.72 10.51
C ALA A 73 1.48 20.65 9.00
N VAL A 74 0.27 20.27 8.59
CA VAL A 74 -0.14 20.40 7.18
C VAL A 74 -0.60 21.84 6.99
N ASN A 75 0.03 22.56 6.07
CA ASN A 75 -0.49 23.86 5.65
C ASN A 75 -1.66 23.60 4.70
N ASP A 76 -2.89 23.85 5.17
CA ASP A 76 -4.05 23.91 4.30
C ASP A 76 -3.90 25.14 3.39
N THR A 77 -3.28 24.93 2.23
CA THR A 77 -3.38 25.90 1.15
C THR A 77 -4.79 25.77 0.60
N PRO A 78 -5.63 26.82 0.66
CA PRO A 78 -6.95 26.76 0.06
C PRO A 78 -6.78 26.46 -1.43
N VAL A 79 -7.26 25.32 -1.87
CA VAL A 79 -7.44 25.05 -3.30
C VAL A 79 -8.60 25.92 -3.73
N GLU A 80 -8.32 27.04 -4.41
CA GLU A 80 -9.36 27.71 -5.19
C GLU A 80 -9.93 26.66 -6.13
N ALA A 81 -11.22 26.37 -6.00
CA ALA A 81 -11.91 25.43 -6.87
C ALA A 81 -11.83 25.98 -8.31
N GLN A 82 -10.84 25.52 -9.07
CA GLN A 82 -10.85 25.71 -10.51
C GLN A 82 -12.12 25.02 -11.00
N SER A 83 -13.02 25.79 -11.64
CA SER A 83 -14.20 25.22 -12.27
C SER A 83 -13.71 24.16 -13.26
N LEU A 84 -13.88 22.88 -12.91
CA LEU A 84 -13.71 21.80 -13.87
C LEU A 84 -14.75 22.07 -14.97
N ARG A 85 -14.32 22.66 -16.08
CA ARG A 85 -15.17 22.76 -17.28
C ARG A 85 -15.48 21.33 -17.66
N GLY A 86 -16.75 20.98 -17.59
CA GLY A 86 -17.22 19.64 -17.91
C GLY A 86 -16.68 19.18 -19.26
N ALA A 87 -16.11 17.99 -19.26
CA ALA A 87 -16.00 17.18 -20.46
C ALA A 87 -16.91 15.97 -20.23
N ALA A 88 -18.19 16.19 -20.51
CA ALA A 88 -19.04 15.11 -20.94
C ALA A 88 -18.63 14.75 -22.37
N SER A 89 -18.16 13.52 -22.56
CA SER A 89 -18.46 12.65 -23.70
C SER A 89 -17.99 11.24 -23.38
#